data_AF-J3RTS8-F1
#
_entry.id   AF-J3RTS8-F1
#
_cell.length_a   1.000
_cell.length_b   1.000
_cell.length_c   1.000
_cell.angle_alpha   90.00
_cell.angle_beta   90.00
_cell.angle_gamma   90.00
#
_symmetry.space_group_name_H-M   'P 1'
#
loop_
_entity.id
_entity.type
_entity.pdbx_description
1 polymer ?
#
loop_
_entity_poly.entity_id
_entity_poly.type
_entity_poly.pdbx_seq_one_letter_code
_entity_poly.pdbx_strand_id
1 'polypeptide(L)'
;RQKLLSWWELHYKWPYPSETEKVALAESTGLDQKQINNWFINQRKRHWKPSEDMQFMVMDGLHPQGAALYMDTHYMGEGPYHRLGP
;
A
#
# COMPACT_ATOMS: atom_id res chain seq x y z
N ARG A 1 12.25 -13.69 16.27
CA ARG A 1 11.70 -12.54 15.51
C ARG A 1 12.77 -11.56 15.00
N GLN A 2 13.93 -11.44 15.66
CA GLN A 2 15.00 -10.50 15.25
C GLN A 2 15.40 -10.60 13.76
N LYS A 3 15.45 -11.82 13.21
CA LYS A 3 15.75 -12.06 11.78
C LYS A 3 14.75 -11.37 10.83
N LEU A 4 13.45 -11.41 11.15
CA LEU A 4 12.40 -10.77 10.33
C LEU A 4 12.51 -9.25 10.37
N LEU A 5 12.78 -8.69 11.56
CA LEU A 5 13.00 -7.26 11.72
C LEU A 5 14.27 -6.80 11.00
N SER A 6 15.34 -7.58 11.06
CA SER A 6 16.60 -7.25 10.37
C SER A 6 16.41 -7.22 8.85
N TRP A 7 15.71 -8.23 8.30
CA TRP A 7 15.38 -8.24 6.87
C TRP A 7 14.47 -7.05 6.51
N TRP A 8 13.47 -6.76 7.36
CA TRP A 8 12.54 -5.65 7.18
C TRP A 8 13.23 -4.29 7.10
N GLU A 9 14.15 -4.02 8.02
CA GLU A 9 14.90 -2.75 8.07
C GLU A 9 15.77 -2.57 6.82
N LEU A 10 16.44 -3.63 6.40
CA LEU A 10 17.27 -3.62 5.18
C LEU A 10 16.44 -3.36 3.91
N HIS A 11 15.20 -3.87 3.87
CA HIS A 11 14.31 -3.78 2.72
C HIS A 11 13.12 -2.83 2.94
N TYR A 12 13.25 -1.84 3.84
CA TYR A 12 12.12 -0.98 4.22
C TYR A 12 11.51 -0.23 3.04
N LYS A 13 12.33 0.13 2.04
CA LYS A 13 11.87 0.75 0.79
C LYS A 13 10.90 -0.15 0.03
N TRP A 14 11.19 -1.44 -0.07
CA TRP A 14 10.38 -2.42 -0.79
C TRP A 14 10.27 -3.74 0.01
N PRO A 15 9.40 -3.80 1.04
CA PRO A 15 9.38 -4.90 2.01
C PRO A 15 8.53 -6.09 1.51
N TYR A 16 8.88 -6.60 0.35
CA TYR A 16 8.27 -7.76 -0.31
C TYR A 16 9.34 -8.83 -0.53
N PRO A 17 9.54 -9.74 0.43
CA PRO A 17 10.52 -10.81 0.27
C PRO A 17 10.08 -11.72 -0.87
N SER A 18 11.06 -12.12 -1.69
CA SER A 18 10.92 -13.15 -2.72
C SER A 18 10.65 -14.52 -2.09
N GLU A 19 10.25 -15.49 -2.90
CA GLU A 19 9.89 -16.82 -2.39
C GLU A 19 11.07 -17.54 -1.73
N THR A 20 12.26 -17.43 -2.32
CA THR A 20 13.50 -17.97 -1.74
C THR A 20 13.87 -17.30 -0.42
N GLU A 21 13.67 -15.99 -0.31
CA GLU A 21 13.90 -15.27 0.96
C GLU A 21 12.91 -15.69 2.04
N LYS A 22 11.63 -15.90 1.70
CA LYS A 22 10.64 -16.41 2.66
C LYS A 22 11.03 -17.79 3.18
N VAL A 23 11.53 -18.68 2.32
CA VAL A 23 12.02 -20.01 2.72
C VAL A 23 13.21 -19.86 3.67
N ALA A 24 14.22 -19.05 3.33
CA ALA A 24 15.38 -18.82 4.20
C ALA A 24 14.99 -18.19 5.55
N LEU A 25 14.00 -17.29 5.56
CA LEU A 25 13.46 -16.70 6.79
C LEU A 25 12.68 -17.73 7.62
N ALA A 26 11.92 -18.62 6.99
CA ALA A 26 11.22 -19.72 7.66
C ALA A 26 12.22 -20.67 8.33
N GLU A 27 13.24 -21.14 7.61
CA GLU A 27 14.29 -22.01 8.12
C GLU A 27 15.05 -21.37 9.29
N SER A 28 15.47 -20.11 9.15
CA SER A 28 16.25 -19.42 10.19
C SER A 28 15.44 -19.02 11.43
N THR A 29 14.12 -18.97 11.34
CA THR A 29 13.25 -18.60 12.46
C THR A 29 12.47 -19.78 13.06
N GLY A 30 12.47 -20.94 12.39
CA GLY A 30 11.65 -22.09 12.76
C GLY A 30 10.15 -21.85 12.60
N LEU A 31 9.76 -20.88 11.77
CA LEU A 31 8.37 -20.54 11.50
C LEU A 31 7.94 -21.11 10.16
N ASP A 32 6.66 -21.44 10.03
CA ASP A 32 6.11 -21.85 8.74
C ASP A 32 6.01 -20.66 7.79
N GLN A 33 6.08 -20.92 6.49
CA GLN A 33 5.95 -19.87 5.47
C GLN A 33 4.66 -19.05 5.60
N LYS A 34 3.55 -19.67 6.03
CA LYS A 34 2.29 -18.94 6.33
C LYS A 34 2.48 -17.89 7.42
N GLN A 35 3.22 -18.21 8.47
CA GLN A 35 3.51 -17.29 9.57
C GLN A 35 4.43 -16.16 9.10
N ILE A 36 5.43 -16.47 8.26
CA ILE A 36 6.28 -15.46 7.60
C ILE A 36 5.41 -14.49 6.77
N ASN A 37 4.54 -15.03 5.91
CA ASN A 37 3.64 -14.23 5.08
C ASN A 37 2.73 -13.32 5.92
N ASN A 38 2.08 -13.88 6.95
CA ASN A 38 1.21 -13.12 7.85
C ASN A 38 1.99 -12.03 8.59
N TRP A 39 3.23 -12.32 9.00
CA TRP A 39 4.08 -11.33 9.65
C TRP A 39 4.37 -10.16 8.72
N PHE A 40 4.81 -10.40 7.48
CA PHE A 40 5.11 -9.34 6.52
C PHE A 40 3.88 -8.53 6.11
N ILE A 41 2.71 -9.17 5.93
CA ILE A 41 1.46 -8.47 5.66
C ILE A 41 1.12 -7.53 6.83
N ASN A 42 1.16 -8.02 8.06
CA ASN A 42 0.85 -7.21 9.24
C ASN A 42 1.88 -6.12 9.49
N GLN A 43 3.16 -6.41 9.23
CA GLN A 43 4.25 -5.45 9.39
C GLN A 43 4.11 -4.29 8.40
N ARG A 44 3.81 -4.57 7.11
CA ARG A 44 3.48 -3.53 6.12
C ARG A 44 2.29 -2.68 6.55
N LYS A 45 1.18 -3.32 6.92
CA LYS A 45 -0.03 -2.60 7.36
C LYS A 45 0.23 -1.65 8.54
N ARG A 46 1.15 -1.98 9.45
CA ARG A 46 1.41 -1.19 10.66
C ARG A 46 2.51 -0.16 10.50
N HIS A 47 3.55 -0.47 9.73
CA HIS A 47 4.82 0.27 9.77
C HIS A 47 5.32 0.76 8.42
N TRP A 48 4.71 0.36 7.31
CA TRP A 48 5.15 0.81 5.99
C TRP A 48 4.42 2.06 5.55
N LYS A 49 5.18 3.13 5.32
CA LYS A 49 4.71 4.38 4.74
C LYS A 49 5.52 4.62 3.46
N PRO A 50 4.98 4.32 2.27
CA PRO A 50 5.72 4.54 1.04
C PRO A 50 5.99 6.04 0.89
N SER A 51 7.23 6.41 0.56
CA SER A 51 7.62 7.79 0.24
C SER A 51 6.88 8.29 -1.00
N GLU A 52 6.83 9.62 -1.21
CA GLU A 52 6.14 10.22 -2.37
C GLU A 52 6.63 9.64 -3.71
N ASP A 53 7.93 9.41 -3.88
CA ASP A 53 8.51 8.76 -5.07
C ASP A 53 7.98 7.33 -5.28
N MET A 54 7.74 6.60 -4.18
CA MET A 54 7.17 5.26 -4.24
C MET A 54 5.69 5.30 -4.58
N GLN A 55 4.92 6.26 -4.04
CA GLN A 55 3.49 6.42 -4.37
C GLN A 55 3.26 6.51 -5.88
N PHE A 56 4.14 7.24 -6.58
CA PHE A 56 4.10 7.33 -8.04
C PHE A 56 4.31 5.97 -8.72
N MET A 57 5.29 5.18 -8.25
CA MET A 57 5.56 3.83 -8.79
C MET A 57 4.48 2.79 -8.45
N VAL A 58 3.78 2.91 -7.31
CA VAL A 58 2.67 2.00 -6.97
C VAL A 58 1.38 2.33 -7.73
N MET A 59 1.18 3.59 -8.12
CA MET A 59 0.01 4.03 -8.90
C MET A 59 0.10 3.62 -10.39
N ASP A 60 1.30 3.54 -10.96
CA ASP A 60 1.48 3.16 -12.37
C ASP A 60 1.24 1.66 -12.64
N GLY A 61 1.19 0.83 -11.59
CA GLY A 61 0.88 -0.60 -11.69
C GLY A 61 -0.61 -0.96 -11.65
N LEU A 62 -1.50 -0.01 -11.33
CA LEU A 62 -2.93 -0.25 -11.05
C LEU A 62 -3.82 0.97 -11.39
N HIS A 63 -3.58 1.64 -12.53
CA HIS A 63 -4.52 2.65 -13.03
C HIS A 63 -5.52 2.01 -14.02
N PRO A 64 -6.71 1.53 -13.59
CA PRO A 64 -7.85 1.56 -14.48
C PRO A 64 -8.22 3.03 -14.61
N GLN A 65 -7.89 3.59 -15.77
CA GLN A 65 -8.42 4.82 -16.35
C GLN A 65 -9.73 5.27 -15.66
N GLY A 66 -9.66 6.26 -14.76
CA GLY A 66 -10.89 6.69 -14.05
C GLY A 66 -10.75 7.80 -13.02
N ALA A 67 -9.56 8.14 -12.54
CA ALA A 67 -9.40 9.17 -11.50
C ALA A 67 -9.23 10.61 -12.05
N ALA A 68 -9.79 10.90 -13.23
CA ALA A 68 -9.77 12.25 -13.84
C ALA A 68 -11.02 13.10 -13.56
N LEU A 69 -11.98 12.60 -12.75
CA LEU A 69 -13.28 13.26 -12.55
C LEU A 69 -13.52 13.87 -11.15
N TYR A 70 -12.49 14.01 -10.31
CA TYR A 70 -12.66 14.62 -8.98
C TYR A 70 -11.77 15.85 -8.73
N MET A 71 -11.55 16.67 -9.75
CA MET A 71 -10.95 18.00 -9.60
C MET A 71 -11.61 19.04 -10.51
N ASP A 72 -12.92 18.96 -10.74
CA ASP A 72 -13.64 20.04 -11.41
C ASP A 72 -15.14 20.04 -11.06
N THR A 73 -15.55 20.71 -9.97
CA THR A 73 -16.99 21.00 -9.72
C THR A 73 -17.29 22.04 -8.64
N HIS A 74 -16.36 22.89 -8.20
CA HIS A 74 -16.67 23.77 -7.06
C HIS A 74 -16.15 25.21 -7.15
N TYR A 75 -15.96 25.78 -8.35
CA TYR A 75 -15.66 27.20 -8.46
C TYR A 75 -16.16 27.85 -9.76
N MET A 76 -17.48 27.95 -9.94
CA MET A 76 -18.23 29.01 -10.64
C MET A 76 -19.70 28.78 -10.21
N GLY A 77 -20.35 29.62 -9.41
CA GLY A 77 -20.76 30.97 -9.75
C GLY A 77 -22.24 30.97 -10.18
N GLU A 78 -23.12 31.50 -9.31
CA GLU A 78 -24.47 32.02 -9.60
C GLU A 78 -25.63 31.04 -9.95
N GLY A 79 -26.83 31.27 -9.37
CA GLY A 79 -28.09 30.51 -9.56
C GLY A 79 -28.79 30.78 -10.92
N PRO A 80 -30.14 30.64 -11.11
CA PRO A 80 -31.23 30.26 -10.19
C PRO A 80 -32.25 29.27 -10.80
N TYR A 81 -32.61 28.18 -10.10
CA TYR A 81 -33.85 27.46 -10.42
C TYR A 81 -34.65 27.14 -9.16
N HIS A 82 -35.70 27.93 -8.96
CA HIS A 82 -36.87 27.56 -8.22
C HIS A 82 -37.38 26.17 -8.68
N ARG A 83 -37.65 25.26 -7.74
CA ARG A 83 -38.87 24.44 -7.81
C ARG A 83 -39.29 23.91 -6.45
N LEU A 84 -40.54 24.23 -6.13
CA LEU A 84 -41.34 23.80 -4.98
C LEU A 84 -41.62 22.28 -5.00
N GLY A 85 -41.60 21.67 -3.81
CA GLY A 85 -42.50 20.63 -3.30
C GLY A 85 -42.31 19.18 -3.78
N PRO A 86 -42.99 18.21 -3.13
CA PRO A 86 -43.90 18.29 -1.99
C PRO A 86 -43.25 18.01 -0.62
#